data_AF-A0A932VTW7-F1
#
_entry.id   AF-A0A932VTW7-F1
#
_cell.length_a   1.000
_cell.length_b   1.000
_cell.length_c   1.000
_cell.angle_alpha   90.00
_cell.angle_beta   90.00
_cell.angle_gamma   90.00
#
_symmetry.space_group_name_H-M   'P 1'
#
loop_
_entity.id
_entity.type
_entity.pdbx_description
1 polymer ?
#
loop_
_entity_poly.entity_id
_entity_poly.type
_entity_poly.pdbx_seq_one_letter_code
_entity_poly.pdbx_strand_id
1 'polypeptide(L)'
;MLQDAQYAITTRHVRDWTGGLFILSGLIHGIIMPEYLNLWWGYGSFFLVAAIAQVIFGFIILMQPWRYDEMGHIRSHPENYALPVYSAGLLGNAALVGLYLVTRTVGIPFLGPEVGQVQPVTGISLFTQGIEILLIVMLLVMIRRTLHETE
;
A
#
# COMPACT_ATOMS: atom_id res chain seq x y z
N MET A 1 -4.54 -32.59 4.90
CA MET A 1 -3.52 -32.68 3.83
C MET A 1 -3.90 -31.89 2.57
N LEU A 2 -5.00 -32.20 1.86
CA LEU A 2 -5.40 -31.43 0.67
C LEU A 2 -5.85 -29.99 1.02
N GLN A 3 -6.59 -29.83 2.11
CA GLN A 3 -7.10 -28.53 2.57
C GLN A 3 -5.97 -27.59 3.03
N ASP A 4 -4.95 -28.13 3.71
CA ASP A 4 -3.78 -27.38 4.18
C ASP A 4 -2.90 -26.90 3.01
N ALA A 5 -2.71 -27.75 2.00
CA ALA A 5 -1.97 -27.39 0.79
C ALA A 5 -2.66 -26.27 0.00
N GLN A 6 -3.99 -26.34 -0.12
CA GLN A 6 -4.78 -25.33 -0.83
C GLN A 6 -4.82 -23.98 -0.09
N TYR A 7 -4.85 -24.01 1.25
CA TYR A 7 -4.72 -22.82 2.09
C TYR A 7 -3.34 -22.16 1.92
N ALA A 8 -2.25 -22.94 1.97
CA ALA A 8 -0.88 -22.45 1.83
C ALA A 8 -0.64 -21.79 0.45
N ILE A 9 -1.13 -22.40 -0.63
CA ILE A 9 -1.04 -21.86 -1.99
C ILE A 9 -1.76 -20.51 -2.08
N THR A 10 -2.98 -20.43 -1.54
CA THR A 10 -3.79 -19.21 -1.57
C THR A 10 -3.09 -18.07 -0.82
N THR A 11 -2.49 -18.34 0.34
CA THR A 11 -1.76 -17.34 1.14
C THR A 11 -0.53 -16.81 0.40
N ARG A 12 0.22 -17.67 -0.28
CA ARG A 12 1.36 -17.24 -1.10
C ARG A 12 0.93 -16.31 -2.23
N HIS A 13 -0.13 -16.65 -2.96
CA HIS A 13 -0.64 -15.80 -4.03
C HIS A 13 -1.13 -14.45 -3.51
N VAL A 14 -1.88 -14.41 -2.41
CA VAL A 14 -2.32 -13.13 -1.82
C VAL A 14 -1.12 -12.24 -1.51
N ARG A 15 -0.07 -12.78 -0.88
CA ARG A 15 1.15 -12.01 -0.60
C ARG A 15 1.81 -11.48 -1.87
N ASP A 16 2.03 -12.35 -2.85
CA ASP A 16 2.75 -12.00 -4.08
C ASP A 16 2.00 -10.94 -4.88
N TRP A 17 0.67 -11.04 -4.96
CA TRP A 17 -0.19 -10.01 -5.54
C TRP A 17 -0.14 -8.70 -4.76
N THR A 18 -0.25 -8.73 -3.42
CA THR A 18 -0.16 -7.53 -2.57
C THR A 18 1.16 -6.81 -2.82
N GLY A 19 2.28 -7.53 -2.77
CA GLY A 19 3.60 -6.95 -2.99
C GLY A 19 3.76 -6.35 -4.39
N GLY A 20 3.30 -7.06 -5.43
CA GLY A 20 3.31 -6.56 -6.80
C GLY A 20 2.45 -5.31 -7.00
N LEU A 21 1.26 -5.27 -6.39
CA LEU A 21 0.35 -4.12 -6.46
C LEU A 21 0.91 -2.89 -5.74
N PHE A 22 1.59 -3.06 -4.61
CA PHE A 22 2.31 -1.98 -3.92
C PHE A 22 3.38 -1.38 -4.85
N ILE A 23 4.22 -2.23 -5.47
CA ILE A 23 5.26 -1.76 -6.40
C ILE A 23 4.62 -1.04 -7.58
N LEU A 24 3.59 -1.62 -8.19
CA LEU A 24 2.89 -1.00 -9.32
C LEU A 24 2.30 0.37 -8.95
N SER A 25 1.60 0.47 -7.81
CA SER A 25 1.07 1.73 -7.31
C SER A 25 2.19 2.77 -7.13
N GLY A 26 3.29 2.38 -6.49
CA GLY A 26 4.44 3.27 -6.28
C GLY A 26 5.07 3.75 -7.59
N LEU A 27 5.19 2.87 -8.60
CA LEU A 27 5.67 3.26 -9.93
C LEU A 27 4.74 4.26 -10.61
N ILE A 28 3.43 4.09 -10.53
CA ILE A 28 2.47 5.04 -11.11
C ILE A 28 2.58 6.40 -10.42
N HIS A 29 2.66 6.44 -9.08
CA HIS A 29 2.91 7.69 -8.35
C HIS A 29 4.20 8.37 -8.82
N GLY A 30 5.29 7.60 -9.00
CA GLY A 30 6.57 8.11 -9.49
C GLY A 30 6.53 8.63 -10.93
N ILE A 31 5.72 8.02 -11.79
CA ILE A 31 5.53 8.45 -13.19
C ILE A 31 4.79 9.79 -13.26
N ILE A 32 3.75 9.99 -12.44
CA ILE A 32 2.94 11.22 -12.47
C ILE A 32 3.58 12.35 -11.63
N MET A 33 4.42 12.00 -10.66
CA MET A 33 5.10 12.94 -9.77
C MET A 33 5.68 14.20 -10.45
N PRO A 34 6.39 14.12 -11.61
CA PRO A 34 6.96 15.29 -12.26
C PRO A 34 5.91 16.33 -12.68
N GLU A 35 4.71 15.89 -13.09
CA GLU A 35 3.60 16.79 -13.44
C GLU A 35 3.21 17.64 -12.23
N TYR A 36 3.08 17.00 -11.06
CA TYR A 36 2.75 17.68 -9.81
C TYR A 36 3.90 18.52 -9.25
N LEU A 37 5.14 18.13 -9.50
CA LEU A 37 6.33 18.89 -9.10
C LEU A 37 6.44 20.21 -9.89
N ASN A 38 6.02 20.21 -11.16
CA ASN A 38 5.93 21.41 -11.99
C ASN A 38 4.82 22.37 -11.53
N LEU A 39 3.75 21.85 -10.91
CA LEU A 39 2.68 22.67 -10.32
C LEU A 39 3.14 23.29 -9.00
N TRP A 40 3.63 22.46 -8.08
CA TRP A 40 4.14 22.90 -6.79
C TRP A 40 5.01 21.83 -6.13
N TRP A 41 6.16 22.24 -5.59
CA TRP A 41 7.14 21.31 -5.01
C TRP A 41 6.56 20.40 -3.90
N GLY A 42 5.56 20.88 -3.15
CA GLY A 42 4.92 20.09 -2.10
C GLY A 42 4.02 18.98 -2.63
N TYR A 43 3.33 19.19 -3.76
CA TYR A 43 2.57 18.13 -4.42
C TYR A 43 3.51 17.07 -4.97
N GLY A 44 4.56 17.47 -5.69
CA GLY A 44 5.55 16.52 -6.20
C GLY A 44 6.29 15.77 -5.08
N SER A 45 6.64 16.44 -3.98
CA SER A 45 7.22 15.79 -2.79
C SER A 45 6.28 14.73 -2.20
N PHE A 46 4.98 15.01 -2.11
CA PHE A 46 3.99 14.04 -1.66
C PHE A 46 3.97 12.79 -2.56
N PHE A 47 3.88 12.98 -3.88
CA PHE A 47 3.89 11.86 -4.83
C PHE A 47 5.21 11.08 -4.78
N LEU A 48 6.35 11.75 -4.61
CA LEU A 48 7.65 11.11 -4.48
C LEU A 48 7.73 10.25 -3.21
N VAL A 49 7.30 10.78 -2.06
CA VAL A 49 7.28 10.04 -0.80
C VAL A 49 6.33 8.85 -0.90
N ALA A 50 5.14 9.04 -1.46
CA ALA A 50 4.18 7.96 -1.70
C ALA A 50 4.78 6.86 -2.61
N ALA A 51 5.45 7.26 -3.70
CA ALA A 51 6.10 6.34 -4.63
C ALA A 51 7.17 5.48 -3.94
N ILE A 52 8.11 6.13 -3.22
CA ILE A 52 9.18 5.45 -2.49
C ILE A 52 8.59 4.52 -1.42
N ALA A 53 7.66 5.03 -0.62
CA ALA A 53 7.03 4.27 0.45
C ALA A 53 6.33 3.03 -0.10
N GLN A 54 5.52 3.16 -1.16
CA GLN A 54 4.79 2.05 -1.79
C GLN A 54 5.74 0.99 -2.37
N VAL A 55 6.81 1.40 -3.07
CA VAL A 55 7.81 0.46 -3.61
C VAL A 55 8.52 -0.29 -2.48
N ILE A 56 9.00 0.43 -1.46
CA ILE A 56 9.64 -0.18 -0.29
C ILE A 56 8.68 -1.17 0.40
N PHE A 57 7.42 -0.77 0.59
CA PHE A 57 6.42 -1.64 1.22
C PHE A 57 6.17 -2.90 0.40
N GLY A 58 6.11 -2.79 -0.92
CA GLY A 58 5.97 -3.95 -1.80
C GLY A 58 7.12 -4.94 -1.63
N PHE A 59 8.37 -4.47 -1.57
CA PHE A 59 9.51 -5.34 -1.26
C PHE A 59 9.46 -5.93 0.15
N ILE A 60 9.07 -5.14 1.16
CA ILE A 60 8.87 -5.61 2.53
C ILE A 60 7.85 -6.77 2.55
N ILE A 61 6.71 -6.64 1.86
CA ILE A 61 5.69 -7.69 1.76
C ILE A 61 6.22 -8.95 1.07
N LEU A 62 6.99 -8.81 0.00
CA LEU A 62 7.54 -9.95 -0.76
C LEU A 62 8.65 -10.69 0.01
N MET A 63 9.56 -9.94 0.63
CA MET A 63 10.72 -10.49 1.33
C MET A 63 10.37 -11.02 2.72
N GLN A 64 9.31 -10.49 3.33
CA GLN A 64 8.88 -10.82 4.70
C GLN A 64 10.02 -10.81 5.72
N PRO A 65 10.81 -9.70 5.83
CA PRO A 65 12.02 -9.67 6.65
C PRO A 65 11.76 -9.97 8.12
N TRP A 66 10.56 -9.67 8.62
CA TRP A 66 10.14 -9.97 9.98
C TRP A 66 10.05 -11.47 10.31
N ARG A 67 10.08 -12.35 9.30
CA ARG A 67 10.11 -13.80 9.52
C ARG A 67 11.48 -14.30 10.00
N TYR A 68 12.52 -13.49 9.87
CA TYR A 68 13.90 -13.88 10.13
C TYR A 68 14.46 -13.16 11.37
N ASP A 69 15.24 -13.88 12.17
CA ASP A 69 16.05 -13.30 13.25
C ASP A 69 17.33 -12.63 12.73
N GLU A 70 18.13 -12.07 13.64
CA GLU A 70 19.39 -11.38 13.29
C GLU A 70 20.43 -12.30 12.61
N MET A 71 20.31 -13.61 12.82
CA MET A 71 21.18 -14.64 12.23
C MET A 71 20.60 -15.24 10.95
N GLY A 72 19.39 -14.81 10.53
CA GLY A 72 18.69 -15.32 9.37
C GLY A 72 17.89 -16.60 9.61
N HIS A 73 17.72 -17.03 10.87
CA HIS A 73 16.86 -18.17 11.18
C HIS A 73 15.38 -17.76 11.21
N ILE A 74 14.49 -18.73 10.96
CA ILE A 74 13.05 -18.50 11.04
C ILE A 74 12.67 -18.26 12.51
N ARG A 75 12.02 -17.12 12.78
CA ARG A 75 11.50 -16.80 14.11
C ARG A 75 10.43 -17.80 14.54
N SER A 76 10.32 -18.04 15.84
CA SER A 76 9.30 -18.92 16.41
C SER A 76 7.88 -18.38 16.26
N HIS A 77 7.72 -17.05 16.33
CA HIS A 77 6.42 -16.35 16.30
C HIS A 77 6.45 -15.16 15.33
N PRO A 78 6.62 -15.41 14.00
CA PRO A 78 6.72 -14.35 13.00
C PRO A 78 5.45 -13.50 12.84
N GLU A 79 4.28 -14.04 13.19
CA GLU A 79 2.96 -13.42 13.10
C GLU A 79 2.85 -12.14 13.96
N ASN A 80 3.48 -12.14 15.14
CA ASN A 80 3.51 -10.99 16.05
C ASN A 80 4.19 -9.75 15.42
N TYR A 81 5.13 -9.97 14.50
CA TYR A 81 5.82 -8.91 13.77
C TYR A 81 5.15 -8.56 12.43
N ALA A 82 4.29 -9.45 11.92
CA ALA A 82 3.56 -9.24 10.67
C ALA A 82 2.41 -8.23 10.83
N LEU A 83 1.69 -8.29 11.96
CA LEU A 83 0.53 -7.43 12.22
C LEU A 83 0.83 -5.92 12.13
N PRO A 84 1.90 -5.39 12.77
CA PRO A 84 2.25 -3.98 12.63
C PRO A 84 2.56 -3.59 11.19
N VAL A 85 3.24 -4.46 10.43
CA VAL A 85 3.58 -4.21 9.03
C VAL A 85 2.32 -4.13 8.17
N TYR A 86 1.41 -5.11 8.26
CA TYR A 86 0.18 -5.09 7.47
C TYR A 86 -0.72 -3.92 7.86
N SER A 87 -0.78 -3.57 9.15
CA SER A 87 -1.57 -2.43 9.65
C SER A 87 -1.01 -1.10 9.15
N ALA A 88 0.31 -0.92 9.13
CA ALA A 88 0.93 0.27 8.56
C ALA A 88 0.64 0.41 7.05
N GLY A 89 0.70 -0.68 6.30
CA GLY A 89 0.31 -0.69 4.89
C GLY A 89 -1.17 -0.34 4.69
N LEU A 90 -2.05 -0.84 5.56
CA LEU A 90 -3.49 -0.59 5.52
C LEU A 90 -3.79 0.89 5.76
N LEU A 91 -3.23 1.45 6.84
CA LEU A 91 -3.43 2.85 7.21
C LEU A 91 -2.85 3.80 6.16
N GLY A 92 -1.67 3.47 5.61
CA GLY A 92 -1.05 4.25 4.54
C GLY A 92 -1.92 4.32 3.29
N ASN A 93 -2.39 3.18 2.78
CA ASN A 93 -3.29 3.17 1.61
C ASN A 93 -4.64 3.81 1.92
N ALA A 94 -5.21 3.59 3.10
CA ALA A 94 -6.45 4.26 3.51
C ALA A 94 -6.30 5.78 3.54
N ALA A 95 -5.14 6.30 3.96
CA ALA A 95 -4.85 7.72 3.91
C ALA A 95 -4.74 8.25 2.46
N LEU A 96 -4.11 7.50 1.55
CA LEU A 96 -4.06 7.86 0.12
C LEU A 96 -5.46 7.92 -0.50
N VAL A 97 -6.27 6.88 -0.29
CA VAL A 97 -7.67 6.82 -0.74
C VAL A 97 -8.50 7.96 -0.14
N GLY A 98 -8.34 8.20 1.17
CA GLY A 98 -9.02 9.29 1.87
C GLY A 98 -8.67 10.66 1.29
N LEU A 99 -7.38 10.91 1.07
CA LEU A 99 -6.92 12.16 0.46
C LEU A 99 -7.40 12.31 -0.99
N TYR A 100 -7.42 11.22 -1.77
CA TYR A 100 -8.01 11.23 -3.10
C TYR A 100 -9.48 11.66 -3.04
N LEU A 101 -10.28 11.04 -2.17
CA LEU A 101 -11.69 11.41 -2.04
C LEU A 101 -11.85 12.89 -1.66
N VAL A 102 -11.07 13.39 -0.70
CA VAL A 102 -11.09 14.81 -0.31
C VAL A 102 -10.78 15.72 -1.49
N THR A 103 -9.68 15.46 -2.21
CA THR A 103 -9.26 16.28 -3.36
C THR A 103 -10.27 16.28 -4.51
N ARG A 104 -11.12 15.24 -4.62
CA ARG A 104 -12.14 15.10 -5.68
C ARG A 104 -13.54 15.57 -5.27
N THR A 105 -13.76 15.85 -3.99
CA THR A 105 -15.08 16.26 -3.48
C THR A 105 -15.07 17.64 -2.83
N VAL A 106 -14.06 17.92 -2.02
CA VAL A 106 -13.91 19.19 -1.28
C VAL A 106 -12.84 20.08 -1.93
N GLY A 107 -11.88 19.47 -2.61
CA GLY A 107 -10.73 20.14 -3.23
C GLY A 107 -9.43 19.94 -2.46
N ILE A 108 -8.33 20.50 -2.97
CA ILE A 108 -7.01 20.31 -2.36
C ILE A 108 -6.95 20.93 -0.97
N PRO A 109 -6.58 20.17 0.06
CA PRO A 109 -6.55 20.70 1.42
C PRO A 109 -5.23 21.42 1.74
N PHE A 110 -5.29 22.34 2.70
CA PHE A 110 -4.17 22.97 3.41
C PHE A 110 -3.23 23.90 2.63
N LEU A 111 -2.53 23.41 1.60
CA LEU A 111 -1.37 24.11 1.01
C LEU A 111 -1.29 23.94 -0.51
N GLY A 112 -0.68 24.93 -1.17
CA GLY A 112 -0.39 24.94 -2.60
C GLY A 112 -1.25 25.93 -3.41
N PRO A 113 -0.92 26.14 -4.70
CA PRO A 113 -1.58 27.13 -5.56
C PRO A 113 -3.04 26.78 -5.90
N GLU A 114 -3.42 25.52 -5.71
CA GLU A 114 -4.74 24.99 -6.08
C GLU A 114 -5.59 24.62 -4.86
N VAL A 115 -5.29 25.16 -3.68
CA VAL A 115 -6.07 24.93 -2.46
C VAL A 115 -7.55 25.28 -2.68
N GLY A 116 -8.42 24.38 -2.22
CA GLY A 116 -9.88 24.50 -2.38
C GLY A 116 -10.39 24.20 -3.79
N GLN A 117 -9.52 23.96 -4.77
CA GLN A 117 -9.94 23.57 -6.10
C GLN A 117 -10.17 22.06 -6.17
N VAL A 118 -11.31 21.66 -6.73
CA VAL A 118 -11.66 20.25 -6.96
C VAL A 118 -10.86 19.71 -8.14
N GLN A 119 -10.11 18.65 -7.88
CA GLN A 119 -9.30 17.99 -8.90
C GLN A 119 -10.18 17.14 -9.82
N PRO A 120 -9.95 17.16 -11.15
CA PRO A 120 -10.70 16.32 -12.07
C PRO A 120 -10.41 14.84 -11.84
N VAL A 121 -11.38 14.01 -12.19
CA VAL A 121 -11.23 12.55 -12.22
C VAL A 121 -10.62 12.17 -13.57
N THR A 122 -9.44 11.57 -13.54
CA THR A 122 -8.75 11.06 -14.72
C THR A 122 -8.72 9.53 -14.73
N GLY A 123 -8.59 8.93 -15.92
CA GLY A 123 -8.53 7.47 -16.05
C GLY A 123 -7.38 6.84 -15.25
N ILE A 124 -6.20 7.47 -15.29
CA ILE A 124 -5.05 7.02 -14.49
C ILE A 124 -5.33 7.11 -12.99
N SER A 125 -6.00 8.18 -12.55
CA SER A 125 -6.33 8.35 -11.13
C SER A 125 -7.33 7.30 -10.63
N LEU A 126 -8.33 6.94 -11.45
CA LEU A 126 -9.28 5.86 -11.12
C LEU A 126 -8.59 4.50 -11.08
N PHE A 127 -7.68 4.25 -12.02
CA PHE A 127 -6.93 3.00 -12.07
C PHE A 127 -6.04 2.83 -10.84
N THR A 128 -5.25 3.85 -10.49
CA THR A 128 -4.44 3.86 -9.25
C THR A 128 -5.34 3.67 -8.03
N GLN A 129 -6.48 4.36 -7.98
CA GLN A 129 -7.38 4.25 -6.85
C GLN A 129 -7.97 2.84 -6.68
N GLY A 130 -8.28 2.17 -7.80
CA GLY A 130 -8.71 0.77 -7.80
C GLY A 130 -7.64 -0.17 -7.25
N ILE A 131 -6.37 0.07 -7.57
CA ILE A 131 -5.23 -0.68 -7.02
C ILE A 131 -5.14 -0.48 -5.50
N GLU A 132 -5.20 0.77 -5.01
CA GLU A 132 -5.09 1.08 -3.58
C GLU A 132 -6.26 0.49 -2.76
N ILE A 133 -7.47 0.52 -3.29
CA ILE A 133 -8.64 -0.13 -2.66
C ILE A 133 -8.44 -1.64 -2.62
N LEU A 134 -7.94 -2.25 -3.69
CA LEU A 134 -7.64 -3.68 -3.72
C LEU A 134 -6.54 -4.03 -2.70
N LEU A 135 -5.50 -3.20 -2.57
CA LEU A 135 -4.46 -3.35 -1.55
C LEU A 135 -5.05 -3.34 -0.13
N ILE A 136 -5.98 -2.42 0.17
CA ILE A 136 -6.69 -2.39 1.46
C ILE A 136 -7.39 -3.71 1.73
N VAL A 137 -8.12 -4.24 0.75
CA VAL A 137 -8.84 -5.52 0.88
C VAL A 137 -7.86 -6.68 1.11
N MET A 138 -6.77 -6.75 0.35
CA MET A 138 -5.78 -7.81 0.51
C MET A 138 -5.08 -7.75 1.88
N LEU A 139 -4.76 -6.54 2.36
CA LEU A 139 -4.16 -6.35 3.69
C LEU A 139 -5.12 -6.75 4.80
N LEU A 140 -6.41 -6.42 4.69
CA LEU A 140 -7.43 -6.89 5.64
C LEU A 140 -7.53 -8.43 5.67
N VAL A 141 -7.45 -9.08 4.51
CA VAL A 141 -7.40 -10.55 4.43
C VAL A 141 -6.16 -11.09 5.14
N MET A 142 -4.99 -10.49 4.92
CA MET A 142 -3.73 -10.91 5.56
C MET A 142 -3.76 -10.71 7.09
N ILE A 143 -4.27 -9.57 7.56
CA ILE A 143 -4.45 -9.30 9.00
C ILE A 143 -5.37 -10.33 9.64
N ARG A 144 -6.54 -10.59 9.05
CA ARG A 144 -7.50 -11.58 9.57
C ARG A 144 -6.89 -12.98 9.68
N ARG A 145 -6.13 -13.40 8.67
CA ARG A 145 -5.42 -14.71 8.72
C ARG A 145 -4.38 -14.74 9.82
N THR A 146 -3.61 -13.67 9.97
CA THR A 146 -2.57 -13.57 11.01
C THR A 146 -3.16 -13.64 12.40
N LEU A 147 -4.32 -13.01 12.64
CA LEU A 147 -5.02 -13.08 13.92
C LEU A 147 -5.56 -14.49 14.24
N HIS A 148 -6.09 -15.20 13.24
CA HIS A 148 -6.52 -16.59 13.43
C HIS A 148 -5.36 -17.55 13.70
N GLU A 149 -4.13 -17.24 13.26
CA GLU A 149 -2.94 -18.05 13.56
C GLU A 149 -2.44 -17.83 15.01
N THR A 150 -2.88 -16.76 15.68
CA THR A 150 -2.53 -16.45 17.08
C THR A 150 -3.53 -16.96 18.12
N GLU A 151 -4.70 -17.44 17.70
CA GLU A 151 -5.76 -18.02 18.55
C GLU A 151 -5.54 -19.52 18.80
#